data_AF-A0A1J1H175-F1
#
_entry.id   AF-A0A1J1H175-F1
#
_cell.length_a   1.000
_cell.length_b   1.000
_cell.length_c   1.000
_cell.angle_alpha   90.00
_cell.angle_beta   90.00
_cell.angle_gamma   90.00
#
_symmetry.space_group_name_H-M   'P 1'
#
loop_
_entity.id
_entity.type
_entity.pdbx_description
1 polymer ?
#
loop_
_entity_poly.entity_id
_entity_poly.type
_entity_poly.pdbx_seq_one_letter_code
_entity_poly.pdbx_strand_id
1 'polypeptide(L)'
;MVKKFSLHNVNNCRLANVFDYAAKLNEKNYFFHTFLFYKNICYQKKKKISIFLTYPNRYKRNIDELDNNLYFLLKNNIKILNQMAERNGLNQIIKHNISNKKMCNNINKNIEDKNSTDKNDLNVNNENKSDEKKNMDDIIDLELSDIWSKKTLLVNYKNNIFEIILNRPDKLNALNKDMVTGLLNMIKSLDNDKRCHMIVLRSINTTSFSSGSDVKAIIENKEKGLMHLRQLYLYINYLSKFKKNFLCIWNGYVMGGGLGISMYSKHRVIHKNVIFAMPENKIGFFPDIGSCYFFKKYFGRNIGLHLGLTSLKLNEADLMNFKVCTNYIENIDLFLNELKNIKKNNLNDFNNEYHKILSKYPLKDCNVTPVLTEELVSNINKYYNSANNLEELISKLKKDNNDFCKKLLSDINNNCYFSCRFWFSYFLYNYDKTLEDILDNDYKISQYFLYHTKTFETGVTEILAKKNKSFQWNKVEEIKYMEMENIEDILMNKNFLSIKDEFV
;
A
#
# COMPACT_ATOMS: atom_id res chain seq x y z
N MET A 1 -38.19 4.85 8.31
CA MET A 1 -38.95 3.56 8.27
C MET A 1 -38.09 2.47 8.87
N VAL A 2 -38.42 1.99 10.08
CA VAL A 2 -37.77 0.82 10.70
C VAL A 2 -38.72 -0.36 10.48
N LYS A 3 -38.32 -1.36 9.69
CA LYS A 3 -39.10 -2.60 9.54
C LYS A 3 -38.90 -3.46 10.80
N LYS A 4 -39.99 -3.67 11.55
CA LYS A 4 -40.11 -4.72 12.58
C LYS A 4 -40.10 -6.09 11.90
N PHE A 5 -39.23 -7.00 12.31
CA PHE A 5 -39.40 -8.43 12.05
C PHE A 5 -40.22 -9.04 13.18
N SER A 6 -41.38 -9.63 12.88
CA SER A 6 -42.12 -10.49 13.80
C SER A 6 -41.56 -11.92 13.73
N LEU A 7 -41.19 -12.48 14.88
CA LEU A 7 -40.87 -13.89 15.02
C LEU A 7 -42.18 -14.67 15.24
N HIS A 8 -42.73 -15.23 14.16
CA HIS A 8 -43.59 -16.40 14.25
C HIS A 8 -42.87 -17.54 13.55
N ASN A 9 -42.74 -18.67 14.27
CA ASN A 9 -42.06 -19.93 13.90
C ASN A 9 -40.63 -20.14 14.41
N VAL A 10 -40.41 -20.02 15.71
CA VAL A 10 -39.35 -20.79 16.39
C VAL A 10 -39.97 -21.54 17.57
N ASN A 11 -40.50 -22.72 17.27
CA ASN A 11 -40.99 -23.65 18.31
C ASN A 11 -39.81 -24.14 19.17
N ASN A 12 -39.96 -24.01 20.49
CA ASN A 12 -39.29 -24.73 21.57
C ASN A 12 -37.78 -25.01 21.40
N CYS A 13 -36.99 -23.95 21.25
CA CYS A 13 -35.54 -24.03 21.39
C CYS A 13 -35.10 -23.29 22.66
N ARG A 14 -34.07 -23.75 23.39
CA ARG A 14 -33.55 -23.14 24.64
C ARG A 14 -33.30 -21.61 24.53
N LEU A 15 -33.11 -21.10 23.30
CA LEU A 15 -33.03 -19.68 22.97
C LEU A 15 -34.33 -18.90 23.18
N ALA A 16 -35.50 -19.48 22.93
CA ALA A 16 -36.80 -18.85 23.16
C ALA A 16 -37.00 -18.51 24.65
N ASN A 17 -36.59 -19.40 25.56
CA ASN A 17 -36.63 -19.15 27.00
C ASN A 17 -35.66 -18.03 27.43
N VAL A 18 -34.52 -17.88 26.76
CA VAL A 18 -33.56 -16.77 27.03
C VAL A 18 -34.15 -15.44 26.54
N PHE A 19 -34.85 -15.44 25.41
CA PHE A 19 -35.56 -14.26 24.91
C PHE A 19 -36.76 -13.89 25.79
N ASP A 20 -37.56 -14.86 26.26
CA ASP A 20 -38.68 -14.62 27.18
C ASP A 20 -38.21 -14.13 28.56
N TYR A 21 -37.06 -14.63 29.05
CA TYR A 21 -36.49 -14.17 30.31
C TYR A 21 -35.93 -12.74 30.19
N ALA A 22 -35.27 -12.42 29.06
CA ALA A 22 -34.80 -11.06 28.76
C ALA A 22 -35.95 -10.07 28.50
N ALA A 23 -37.05 -10.52 27.89
CA ALA A 23 -38.25 -9.72 27.67
C ALA A 23 -39.01 -9.44 28.99
N LYS A 24 -39.15 -10.44 29.87
CA LYS A 24 -39.74 -10.26 31.21
C LYS A 24 -38.91 -9.36 32.13
N LEU A 25 -37.58 -9.33 31.96
CA LEU A 25 -36.70 -8.37 32.63
C LEU A 25 -36.90 -6.92 32.11
N ASN A 26 -37.29 -6.77 30.84
CA ASN A 26 -37.55 -5.47 30.21
C ASN A 26 -38.90 -4.85 30.60
N GLU A 27 -39.93 -5.64 30.90
CA GLU A 27 -41.25 -5.12 31.30
C GLU A 27 -41.27 -4.52 32.72
N LYS A 28 -40.32 -4.91 33.60
CA LYS A 28 -40.27 -4.41 34.98
C LYS A 28 -39.33 -3.22 35.19
N ASN A 29 -38.53 -2.82 34.20
CA ASN A 29 -37.60 -1.70 34.33
C ASN A 29 -37.66 -0.79 33.10
N TYR A 30 -38.24 0.39 33.30
CA TYR A 30 -38.43 1.45 32.30
C TYR A 30 -37.12 2.18 31.93
N PHE A 31 -36.02 1.48 31.67
CA PHE A 31 -34.81 2.09 31.12
C PHE A 31 -34.04 1.03 30.36
N PHE A 32 -34.11 1.04 29.02
CA PHE A 32 -33.02 0.80 28.06
C PHE A 32 -33.56 0.34 26.69
N HIS A 33 -33.60 1.27 25.73
CA HIS A 33 -33.63 0.94 24.32
C HIS A 33 -32.27 0.36 23.89
N THR A 34 -32.22 -0.95 23.66
CA THR A 34 -31.00 -1.69 23.31
C THR A 34 -31.19 -2.38 21.97
N PHE A 35 -30.24 -2.22 21.03
CA PHE A 35 -30.19 -3.03 19.81
C PHE A 35 -29.35 -4.30 20.03
N LEU A 36 -29.80 -5.43 19.48
CA LEU A 36 -29.01 -6.67 19.38
C LEU A 36 -28.45 -6.81 17.97
N PHE A 37 -27.13 -7.03 17.86
CA PHE A 37 -26.51 -7.49 16.62
C PHE A 37 -26.14 -8.97 16.72
N TYR A 38 -26.34 -9.69 15.60
CA TYR A 38 -26.02 -11.10 15.43
C TYR A 38 -25.01 -11.25 14.29
N LYS A 39 -23.83 -11.81 14.57
CA LYS A 39 -22.83 -12.14 13.55
C LYS A 39 -22.44 -13.62 13.66
N ASN A 40 -22.66 -14.36 12.58
CA ASN A 40 -22.22 -15.75 12.45
C ASN A 40 -20.78 -15.79 11.95
N ILE A 41 -19.90 -16.43 12.70
CA ILE A 41 -18.53 -16.74 12.24
C ILE A 41 -18.45 -18.26 12.05
N CYS A 42 -18.16 -18.68 10.82
CA CYS A 42 -17.90 -20.09 10.49
C CYS A 42 -16.39 -20.32 10.43
N TYR A 43 -15.87 -21.18 11.30
CA TYR A 43 -14.50 -21.68 11.23
C TYR A 43 -14.55 -23.17 10.91
N GLN A 44 -13.83 -23.58 9.85
CA GLN A 44 -13.63 -24.96 9.38
C GLN A 44 -14.81 -25.92 9.65
N LYS A 45 -15.84 -25.81 8.81
CA LYS A 45 -16.94 -26.77 8.55
C LYS A 45 -17.69 -27.47 9.69
N LYS A 46 -17.43 -27.30 11.01
CA LYS A 46 -18.24 -27.98 12.05
C LYS A 46 -18.64 -27.25 13.33
N LYS A 47 -18.31 -25.98 13.59
CA LYS A 47 -18.97 -25.24 14.69
C LYS A 47 -19.28 -23.78 14.36
N LYS A 48 -20.55 -23.40 14.53
CA LYS A 48 -21.04 -22.01 14.51
C LYS A 48 -20.91 -21.43 15.91
N ILE A 49 -20.15 -20.34 16.07
CA ILE A 49 -20.14 -19.56 17.31
C ILE A 49 -21.00 -18.32 17.06
N SER A 50 -22.01 -18.12 17.90
CA SER A 50 -22.88 -16.95 17.89
C SER A 50 -22.46 -16.03 19.04
N ILE A 51 -22.07 -14.78 18.74
CA ILE A 51 -21.77 -13.77 19.76
C ILE A 51 -22.85 -12.69 19.68
N PHE A 52 -23.41 -12.32 20.83
CA PHE A 52 -24.38 -11.23 20.97
C PHE A 52 -23.76 -10.08 21.75
N LEU A 53 -23.95 -8.86 21.25
CA LEU A 53 -23.53 -7.63 21.91
C LEU A 53 -24.76 -6.72 22.10
N THR A 54 -24.89 -6.13 23.28
CA THR A 54 -25.97 -5.22 23.67
C THR A 54 -25.39 -3.85 24.03
N TYR A 55 -25.93 -2.76 23.48
CA TYR A 55 -25.47 -1.39 23.73
C TYR A 55 -26.60 -0.42 24.14
N PRO A 56 -26.38 0.48 25.13
CA PRO A 56 -27.35 1.50 25.51
C PRO A 56 -27.48 2.66 24.49
N ASN A 57 -28.71 3.12 24.24
CA ASN A 57 -29.06 4.18 23.27
C ASN A 57 -28.32 5.52 23.44
N ARG A 58 -27.75 5.82 24.63
CA ARG A 58 -27.04 7.09 24.88
C ARG A 58 -25.72 7.24 24.11
N TYR A 59 -25.22 6.17 23.49
CA TYR A 59 -23.99 6.18 22.68
C TYR A 59 -24.25 6.27 21.17
N LYS A 60 -25.49 6.55 20.75
CA LYS A 60 -25.90 6.59 19.34
C LYS A 60 -25.11 7.57 18.47
N ARG A 61 -24.53 8.63 19.05
CA ARG A 61 -23.73 9.63 18.32
C ARG A 61 -22.26 9.26 18.11
N ASN A 62 -21.74 8.21 18.75
CA ASN A 62 -20.31 7.86 18.66
C ASN A 62 -20.05 6.63 17.79
N ILE A 63 -21.07 6.07 17.14
CA ILE A 63 -20.93 4.83 16.35
C ILE A 63 -20.11 5.07 15.07
N ASP A 64 -20.21 6.26 14.46
CA ASP A 64 -19.42 6.59 13.27
C ASP A 64 -17.94 6.91 13.60
N GLU A 65 -17.62 7.21 14.86
CA GLU A 65 -16.24 7.44 15.34
C GLU A 65 -15.59 6.20 15.98
N LEU A 66 -16.34 5.12 16.21
CA LEU A 66 -15.89 3.97 17.01
C LEU A 66 -15.15 2.88 16.22
N ASP A 67 -15.06 2.96 14.89
CA ASP A 67 -14.32 1.99 14.07
C ASP A 67 -12.80 2.01 14.38
N ASN A 68 -12.27 3.13 14.87
CA ASN A 68 -10.85 3.26 15.23
C ASN A 68 -10.52 2.90 16.70
N ASN A 69 -11.51 2.82 17.60
CA ASN A 69 -11.28 2.70 19.05
C ASN A 69 -11.69 1.35 19.66
N LEU A 70 -12.22 0.40 18.88
CA LEU A 70 -12.50 -0.95 19.37
C LEU A 70 -11.25 -1.65 19.92
N TYR A 71 -10.06 -1.33 19.40
CA TYR A 71 -8.78 -1.90 19.86
C TYR A 71 -8.37 -1.37 21.25
N PHE A 72 -8.74 -0.11 21.57
CA PHE A 72 -8.36 0.52 22.84
C PHE A 72 -9.28 0.12 24.00
N LEU A 73 -10.58 -0.09 23.70
CA LEU A 73 -11.57 -0.52 24.68
C LEU A 73 -11.43 -1.99 25.09
N LEU A 74 -11.01 -2.87 24.17
CA LEU A 74 -10.77 -4.30 24.47
C LEU A 74 -9.62 -4.49 25.48
N LYS A 75 -8.53 -3.73 25.35
CA LYS A 75 -7.34 -3.90 26.20
C LYS A 75 -7.57 -3.42 27.64
N ASN A 76 -8.32 -2.34 27.82
CA ASN A 76 -8.60 -1.78 29.15
C ASN A 76 -9.79 -2.47 29.86
N ASN A 77 -10.76 -3.03 29.13
CA ASN A 77 -11.92 -3.69 29.75
C ASN A 77 -11.71 -5.17 30.09
N ILE A 78 -10.63 -5.84 29.66
CA ILE A 78 -10.34 -7.22 30.11
C ILE A 78 -10.16 -7.28 31.64
N LYS A 79 -9.59 -6.23 32.26
CA LYS A 79 -9.45 -6.13 33.71
C LYS A 79 -10.80 -5.97 34.43
N ILE A 80 -11.71 -5.17 33.84
CA ILE A 80 -13.06 -4.92 34.37
C ILE A 80 -13.97 -6.14 34.18
N LEU A 81 -13.87 -6.82 33.03
CA LEU A 81 -14.59 -8.07 32.75
C LEU A 81 -14.14 -9.20 33.68
N ASN A 82 -12.85 -9.30 33.99
CA ASN A 82 -12.33 -10.27 34.96
C ASN A 82 -12.82 -9.96 36.39
N GLN A 83 -12.81 -8.69 36.81
CA GLN A 83 -13.34 -8.28 38.12
C GLN A 83 -14.86 -8.45 38.25
N MET A 84 -15.62 -8.28 37.15
CA MET A 84 -17.06 -8.54 37.12
C MET A 84 -17.38 -10.03 37.09
N ALA A 85 -16.54 -10.86 36.45
CA ALA A 85 -16.69 -12.31 36.44
C ALA A 85 -16.41 -12.95 37.82
N GLU A 86 -15.44 -12.41 38.56
CA GLU A 86 -15.15 -12.81 39.95
C GLU A 86 -16.28 -12.41 40.91
N ARG A 87 -16.88 -11.23 40.74
CA ARG A 87 -17.99 -10.75 41.59
C ARG A 87 -19.31 -11.49 41.37
N ASN A 88 -19.54 -12.08 40.19
CA ASN A 88 -20.82 -12.71 39.82
C ASN A 88 -20.77 -14.25 39.74
N GLY A 89 -19.70 -14.89 40.23
CA GLY A 89 -19.62 -16.34 40.36
C GLY A 89 -19.63 -17.14 39.04
N LEU A 90 -19.25 -16.54 37.91
CA LEU A 90 -19.34 -17.14 36.56
C LEU A 90 -18.10 -17.96 36.16
N ASN A 91 -17.54 -18.73 37.09
CA ASN A 91 -16.27 -19.46 36.93
C ASN A 91 -16.30 -20.68 35.97
N GLN A 92 -17.42 -21.01 35.32
CA GLN A 92 -17.51 -22.19 34.44
C GLN A 92 -17.29 -21.91 32.95
N ILE A 93 -17.37 -20.65 32.49
CA ILE A 93 -17.30 -20.35 31.04
C ILE A 93 -15.85 -20.19 30.54
N ILE A 94 -14.89 -19.88 31.42
CA ILE A 94 -13.47 -19.70 31.03
C ILE A 94 -12.74 -21.05 30.84
N LYS A 95 -13.22 -22.14 31.46
CA LYS A 95 -12.54 -23.44 31.41
C LYS A 95 -12.54 -24.11 30.03
N HIS A 96 -13.40 -23.71 29.09
CA HIS A 96 -13.49 -24.37 27.78
C HIS A 96 -12.60 -23.77 26.68
N ASN A 97 -11.95 -22.63 26.91
CA ASN A 97 -10.97 -22.05 25.97
C ASN A 97 -9.50 -22.25 26.39
N ILE A 98 -9.25 -23.00 27.46
CA ILE A 98 -7.89 -23.36 27.93
C ILE A 98 -7.48 -24.78 27.49
N SER A 99 -8.39 -25.57 26.89
CA SER A 99 -8.10 -26.98 26.58
C SER A 99 -7.20 -27.25 25.37
N ASN A 100 -6.82 -26.24 24.57
CA ASN A 100 -5.80 -26.44 23.53
C ASN A 100 -4.36 -26.17 23.99
N LYS A 101 -4.14 -25.87 25.28
CA LYS A 101 -2.79 -25.82 25.88
C LYS A 101 -2.26 -27.19 26.35
N LYS A 102 -3.06 -28.26 26.23
CA LYS A 102 -2.68 -29.62 26.67
C LYS A 102 -1.99 -30.48 25.61
N MET A 103 -1.84 -30.02 24.36
CA MET A 103 -1.12 -30.78 23.34
C MET A 103 0.38 -30.43 23.23
N CYS A 104 0.85 -29.38 23.93
CA CYS A 104 2.28 -29.05 24.04
C CYS A 104 2.97 -29.55 25.33
N ASN A 105 2.23 -30.18 26.26
CA ASN A 105 2.81 -30.68 27.52
C ASN A 105 3.21 -32.17 27.49
N ASN A 106 3.09 -32.85 26.34
CA ASN A 106 3.44 -34.28 26.20
C ASN A 106 4.83 -34.54 25.59
N ILE A 107 5.66 -33.51 25.39
CA ILE A 107 7.07 -33.69 25.00
C ILE A 107 8.04 -33.47 26.19
N ASN A 108 7.59 -32.82 27.28
CA ASN A 108 8.41 -32.56 28.46
C ASN A 108 8.13 -33.49 29.66
N LYS A 109 7.51 -34.65 29.45
CA LYS A 109 7.22 -35.62 30.53
C LYS A 109 7.96 -36.96 30.46
N ASN A 110 8.91 -37.10 29.54
CA ASN A 110 9.78 -38.30 29.46
C ASN A 110 11.24 -38.04 29.88
N ILE A 111 11.51 -36.95 30.61
CA ILE A 111 12.87 -36.65 31.11
C ILE A 111 12.93 -36.56 32.67
N GLU A 112 11.80 -36.59 33.38
CA GLU A 112 11.78 -36.43 34.85
C GLU A 112 11.39 -37.68 35.66
N ASP A 113 11.27 -38.86 35.05
CA ASP A 113 11.08 -40.12 35.78
C ASP A 113 12.19 -41.11 35.47
N LYS A 114 13.37 -40.83 36.03
CA LYS A 114 14.40 -41.79 36.45
C LYS A 114 15.51 -40.99 37.12
N ASN A 115 15.43 -40.85 38.44
CA ASN A 115 16.54 -40.98 39.39
C ASN A 115 16.14 -40.38 40.73
N SER A 116 15.60 -41.22 41.62
CA SER A 116 15.72 -40.99 43.06
C SER A 116 15.94 -42.33 43.75
N THR A 117 17.20 -42.76 43.82
CA THR A 117 17.71 -43.57 44.93
C THR A 117 19.22 -43.33 45.07
N ASP A 118 19.61 -43.15 46.33
CA ASP A 118 20.95 -43.30 46.91
C ASP A 118 21.86 -42.05 47.07
N LYS A 119 21.76 -41.52 48.30
CA LYS A 119 22.82 -41.10 49.23
C LYS A 119 24.27 -41.35 48.80
N ASN A 120 25.10 -40.30 48.81
CA ASN A 120 26.22 -40.07 49.75
C ASN A 120 27.25 -39.06 49.19
N ASP A 121 27.78 -38.27 50.12
CA ASP A 121 29.16 -37.76 50.21
C ASP A 121 29.70 -36.61 49.33
N LEU A 122 30.24 -35.63 50.08
CA LEU A 122 31.45 -34.83 49.89
C LEU A 122 31.47 -33.64 48.92
N ASN A 123 31.54 -32.45 49.55
CA ASN A 123 32.52 -31.37 49.39
C ASN A 123 33.14 -31.02 48.02
N VAL A 124 33.32 -29.70 47.84
CA VAL A 124 34.46 -28.98 47.19
C VAL A 124 34.11 -28.11 45.95
N ASN A 125 34.27 -26.80 46.20
CA ASN A 125 34.74 -25.68 45.35
C ASN A 125 33.91 -25.06 44.20
N ASN A 126 33.75 -23.74 44.40
CA ASN A 126 33.78 -22.64 43.43
C ASN A 126 34.54 -22.93 42.12
N GLU A 127 33.97 -22.56 40.97
CA GLU A 127 34.47 -21.50 40.08
C GLU A 127 33.58 -21.29 38.83
N ASN A 128 33.36 -20.00 38.52
CA ASN A 128 32.85 -19.33 37.31
C ASN A 128 32.59 -20.12 35.99
N LYS A 129 31.43 -19.83 35.36
CA LYS A 129 31.19 -19.66 33.89
C LYS A 129 29.70 -19.36 33.64
N SER A 130 29.31 -18.10 33.43
CA SER A 130 29.14 -17.43 32.12
C SER A 130 28.08 -18.04 31.20
N ASP A 131 27.02 -17.26 30.98
CA ASP A 131 26.21 -17.13 29.76
C ASP A 131 25.50 -18.37 29.17
N GLU A 132 24.29 -18.63 29.67
CA GLU A 132 23.20 -19.23 28.88
C GLU A 132 21.93 -18.37 28.94
N LYS A 133 21.99 -17.15 28.39
CA LYS A 133 20.77 -16.49 27.91
C LYS A 133 20.43 -17.12 26.55
N LYS A 134 19.59 -18.16 26.58
CA LYS A 134 18.95 -18.72 25.38
C LYS A 134 18.40 -17.58 24.52
N ASN A 135 18.91 -17.50 23.29
CA ASN A 135 18.43 -16.62 22.23
C ASN A 135 16.91 -16.77 22.09
N MET A 136 16.20 -15.70 22.44
CA MET A 136 14.80 -15.50 22.08
C MET A 136 14.77 -14.92 20.66
N ASP A 137 15.31 -15.70 19.71
CA ASP A 137 15.28 -15.38 18.29
C ASP A 137 13.82 -15.43 17.79
N ASP A 138 13.45 -14.43 17.00
CA ASP A 138 12.37 -14.45 16.00
C ASP A 138 10.92 -14.68 16.45
N ILE A 139 10.48 -14.04 17.55
CA ILE A 139 9.03 -13.88 17.76
C ILE A 139 8.56 -12.68 16.90
N ILE A 140 8.21 -12.98 15.65
CA ILE A 140 7.26 -12.15 14.91
C ILE A 140 6.03 -12.01 15.81
N ASP A 141 5.58 -10.78 16.03
CA ASP A 141 4.30 -10.54 16.67
C ASP A 141 3.23 -11.18 15.77
N LEU A 142 2.78 -12.39 16.13
CA LEU A 142 1.82 -13.18 15.35
C LEU A 142 0.56 -12.36 15.08
N GLU A 143 0.21 -11.43 15.97
CA GLU A 143 -0.85 -10.46 15.74
C GLU A 143 -0.56 -9.53 14.54
N LEU A 144 0.65 -8.98 14.40
CA LEU A 144 1.02 -8.12 13.26
C LEU A 144 1.17 -8.91 11.96
N SER A 145 1.68 -10.15 12.04
CA SER A 145 1.74 -11.06 10.90
C SER A 145 0.36 -11.38 10.36
N ASP A 146 -0.59 -11.79 11.19
CA ASP A 146 -1.93 -12.19 10.72
C ASP A 146 -2.80 -10.98 10.29
N ILE A 147 -2.54 -9.78 10.84
CA ILE A 147 -3.24 -8.54 10.45
C ILE A 147 -2.75 -7.99 9.10
N TRP A 148 -1.45 -8.15 8.77
CA TRP A 148 -0.84 -7.57 7.56
C TRP A 148 -0.53 -8.59 6.46
N SER A 149 -0.30 -9.86 6.80
CA SER A 149 -0.08 -10.97 5.87
C SER A 149 -1.40 -11.39 5.23
N LYS A 150 -1.86 -10.59 4.27
CA LYS A 150 -2.87 -11.04 3.30
C LYS A 150 -2.17 -11.85 2.22
N LYS A 151 -2.92 -12.70 1.51
CA LYS A 151 -2.45 -13.46 0.32
C LYS A 151 -1.59 -12.62 -0.66
N THR A 152 -1.79 -11.30 -0.69
CA THR A 152 -1.16 -10.34 -1.60
C THR A 152 0.07 -9.59 -1.08
N LEU A 153 0.34 -9.58 0.24
CA LEU A 153 1.54 -8.97 0.84
C LEU A 153 2.12 -9.94 1.87
N LEU A 154 3.36 -10.37 1.66
CA LEU A 154 4.08 -11.17 2.66
C LEU A 154 4.97 -10.25 3.48
N VAL A 155 5.04 -10.49 4.79
CA VAL A 155 5.84 -9.67 5.70
C VAL A 155 6.74 -10.59 6.50
N ASN A 156 8.05 -10.37 6.40
CA ASN A 156 9.05 -11.03 7.24
C ASN A 156 9.72 -10.00 8.14
N TYR A 157 10.09 -10.40 9.35
CA TYR A 157 10.85 -9.58 10.27
C TYR A 157 12.09 -10.34 10.75
N LYS A 158 13.26 -9.70 10.68
CA LYS A 158 14.51 -10.23 11.23
C LYS A 158 15.48 -9.09 11.51
N ASN A 159 16.13 -9.10 12.68
CA ASN A 159 17.21 -8.17 13.05
C ASN A 159 16.90 -6.70 12.70
N ASN A 160 15.76 -6.21 13.16
CA ASN A 160 15.26 -4.85 12.94
C ASN A 160 14.86 -4.48 11.49
N ILE A 161 14.83 -5.45 10.58
CA ILE A 161 14.43 -5.27 9.18
C ILE A 161 13.05 -5.88 8.97
N PHE A 162 12.13 -5.07 8.46
CA PHE A 162 10.82 -5.52 7.95
C PHE A 162 10.91 -5.65 6.43
N GLU A 163 10.81 -6.88 5.94
CA GLU A 163 10.78 -7.20 4.51
C GLU A 163 9.32 -7.37 4.07
N ILE A 164 8.84 -6.46 3.23
CA ILE A 164 7.50 -6.47 2.63
C ILE A 164 7.65 -6.96 1.18
N ILE A 165 6.93 -8.03 0.85
CA ILE A 165 7.00 -8.67 -0.46
C ILE A 165 5.64 -8.55 -1.15
N LEU A 166 5.62 -7.88 -2.30
CA LEU A 166 4.45 -7.83 -3.18
C LEU A 166 4.21 -9.22 -3.77
N ASN A 167 3.08 -9.85 -3.44
CA ASN A 167 2.77 -11.24 -3.76
C ASN A 167 1.47 -11.38 -4.56
N ARG A 168 1.45 -10.83 -5.76
CA ARG A 168 0.33 -10.98 -6.70
C ARG A 168 0.86 -11.23 -8.13
N PRO A 169 1.68 -12.29 -8.32
CA PRO A 169 2.45 -12.52 -9.55
C PRO A 169 1.57 -12.63 -10.80
N ASP A 170 0.42 -13.29 -10.70
CA ASP A 170 -0.55 -13.47 -11.81
C ASP A 170 -1.11 -12.16 -12.38
N LYS A 171 -0.95 -11.06 -11.64
CA LYS A 171 -1.40 -9.71 -12.02
C LYS A 171 -0.23 -8.73 -12.09
N LEU A 172 1.00 -9.23 -12.25
CA LEU A 172 2.22 -8.42 -12.29
C LEU A 172 2.35 -7.45 -11.09
N ASN A 173 1.84 -7.86 -9.93
CA ASN A 173 1.71 -7.04 -8.72
C ASN A 173 0.95 -5.73 -8.92
N ALA A 174 -0.10 -5.75 -9.74
CA ALA A 174 -1.08 -4.66 -9.76
C ALA A 174 -1.64 -4.43 -8.34
N LEU A 175 -1.60 -3.19 -7.87
CA LEU A 175 -1.98 -2.82 -6.51
C LEU A 175 -3.50 -2.79 -6.39
N ASN A 176 -4.06 -3.69 -5.60
CA ASN A 176 -5.46 -3.61 -5.21
C ASN A 176 -5.60 -2.81 -3.89
N LYS A 177 -6.86 -2.54 -3.53
CA LYS A 177 -7.20 -1.83 -2.30
C LYS A 177 -6.57 -2.45 -1.05
N ASP A 178 -6.62 -3.78 -0.92
CA ASP A 178 -6.07 -4.49 0.24
C ASP A 178 -4.57 -4.28 0.41
N MET A 179 -3.82 -4.28 -0.68
CA MET A 179 -2.38 -4.02 -0.68
C MET A 179 -2.10 -2.57 -0.26
N VAL A 180 -2.80 -1.59 -0.83
CA VAL A 180 -2.59 -0.18 -0.50
C VAL A 180 -2.97 0.12 0.95
N THR A 181 -4.12 -0.40 1.43
CA THR A 181 -4.50 -0.28 2.85
C THR A 181 -3.45 -0.93 3.76
N GLY A 182 -2.95 -2.11 3.41
CA GLY A 182 -1.92 -2.82 4.18
C GLY A 182 -0.62 -2.03 4.28
N LEU A 183 -0.13 -1.53 3.14
CA LEU A 183 1.08 -0.71 3.08
C LEU A 183 0.94 0.59 3.88
N LEU A 184 -0.21 1.27 3.78
CA LEU A 184 -0.50 2.49 4.54
C LEU A 184 -0.51 2.23 6.05
N ASN A 185 -1.11 1.13 6.50
CA ASN A 185 -1.12 0.78 7.92
C ASN A 185 0.28 0.42 8.41
N MET A 186 1.04 -0.36 7.64
CA MET A 186 2.42 -0.73 7.97
C MET A 186 3.31 0.49 8.11
N ILE A 187 3.31 1.41 7.15
CA ILE A 187 4.20 2.57 7.19
C ILE A 187 3.87 3.48 8.38
N LYS A 188 2.59 3.69 8.69
CA LYS A 188 2.13 4.44 9.87
C LYS A 188 2.60 3.80 11.17
N SER A 189 2.50 2.47 11.28
CA SER A 189 2.89 1.75 12.50
C SER A 189 4.41 1.68 12.68
N LEU A 190 5.15 1.42 11.60
CA LEU A 190 6.58 1.12 11.67
C LEU A 190 7.46 2.37 11.85
N ASP A 191 6.98 3.57 11.50
CA ASP A 191 7.76 4.80 11.67
C ASP A 191 8.10 5.05 13.16
N ASN A 192 7.17 4.75 14.08
CA ASN A 192 7.37 4.90 15.52
C ASN A 192 7.79 3.60 16.25
N ASP A 193 7.80 2.45 15.57
CA ASP A 193 8.16 1.17 16.19
C ASP A 193 9.68 1.05 16.40
N LYS A 194 10.14 1.02 17.66
CA LYS A 194 11.57 0.89 18.01
C LYS A 194 12.22 -0.40 17.50
N ARG A 195 11.44 -1.43 17.18
CA ARG A 195 11.93 -2.67 16.59
C ARG A 195 12.30 -2.49 15.11
N CYS A 196 11.73 -1.51 14.43
CA CYS A 196 11.99 -1.24 13.01
C CYS A 196 13.13 -0.23 12.85
N HIS A 197 14.20 -0.64 12.17
CA HIS A 197 15.26 0.25 11.67
C HIS A 197 15.20 0.43 10.15
N MET A 198 14.61 -0.54 9.44
CA MET A 198 14.56 -0.53 7.99
C MET A 198 13.33 -1.28 7.49
N ILE A 199 12.71 -0.74 6.44
CA ILE A 199 11.75 -1.45 5.60
C ILE A 199 12.41 -1.77 4.25
N VAL A 200 12.32 -3.03 3.82
CA VAL A 200 12.68 -3.48 2.47
C VAL A 200 11.40 -3.82 1.74
N LEU A 201 11.10 -3.10 0.66
CA LEU A 201 9.99 -3.41 -0.24
C LEU A 201 10.52 -4.05 -1.51
N ARG A 202 10.04 -5.26 -1.82
CA ARG A 202 10.42 -5.98 -3.05
C ARG A 202 9.26 -6.76 -3.62
N SER A 203 9.49 -7.35 -4.79
CA SER A 203 8.55 -8.23 -5.46
C SER A 203 8.91 -9.71 -5.25
N ILE A 204 7.90 -10.58 -5.28
CA ILE A 204 8.10 -12.02 -5.47
C ILE A 204 8.31 -12.38 -6.95
N ASN A 205 7.85 -11.52 -7.86
CA ASN A 205 7.93 -11.71 -9.29
C ASN A 205 9.26 -11.16 -9.82
N THR A 206 9.95 -11.91 -10.68
CA THR A 206 11.22 -11.52 -11.29
C THR A 206 11.06 -10.53 -12.46
N THR A 207 9.92 -10.51 -13.12
CA THR A 207 9.67 -9.67 -14.32
C THR A 207 8.87 -8.40 -14.04
N SER A 208 8.42 -8.20 -12.81
CA SER A 208 7.66 -7.01 -12.42
C SER A 208 7.84 -6.73 -10.94
N PHE A 209 8.22 -5.51 -10.60
CA PHE A 209 8.07 -4.99 -9.27
C PHE A 209 6.59 -4.74 -9.01
N SER A 210 5.99 -3.87 -9.82
CA SER A 210 4.55 -3.60 -9.85
C SER A 210 4.18 -2.89 -11.15
N SER A 211 3.11 -3.37 -11.79
CA SER A 211 2.55 -2.79 -13.01
C SER A 211 1.60 -1.61 -12.78
N GLY A 212 1.50 -1.09 -11.56
CA GLY A 212 0.63 0.04 -11.21
C GLY A 212 -0.62 -0.35 -10.41
N SER A 213 -1.56 0.57 -10.26
CA SER A 213 -2.85 0.31 -9.59
C SER A 213 -3.73 -0.65 -10.40
N ASP A 214 -4.58 -1.42 -9.73
CA ASP A 214 -5.58 -2.26 -10.37
C ASP A 214 -6.74 -1.42 -10.89
N VAL A 215 -6.51 -0.72 -12.01
CA VAL A 215 -7.42 0.27 -12.59
C VAL A 215 -8.78 -0.31 -13.00
N LYS A 216 -8.86 -1.63 -13.25
CA LYS A 216 -10.13 -2.32 -13.51
C LYS A 216 -11.03 -2.25 -12.29
N ALA A 217 -10.47 -2.56 -11.11
CA ALA A 217 -11.21 -2.47 -9.86
C ALA A 217 -11.59 -1.02 -9.49
N ILE A 218 -10.80 -0.03 -9.93
CA ILE A 218 -11.09 1.40 -9.74
C ILE A 218 -12.33 1.81 -10.54
N ILE A 219 -12.43 1.44 -11.82
CA ILE A 219 -13.57 1.84 -12.66
C ILE A 219 -14.84 1.03 -12.36
N GLU A 220 -14.70 -0.24 -11.94
CA GLU A 220 -15.84 -1.10 -11.58
C GLU A 220 -16.64 -0.54 -10.40
N ASN A 221 -15.96 0.15 -9.48
CA ASN A 221 -16.61 0.85 -8.37
C ASN A 221 -15.84 2.14 -8.05
N LYS A 222 -16.31 3.26 -8.62
CA LYS A 222 -15.64 4.57 -8.53
C LYS A 222 -15.42 5.04 -7.09
N GLU A 223 -16.36 4.77 -6.18
CA GLU A 223 -16.23 5.12 -4.75
C GLU A 223 -15.08 4.36 -4.08
N LYS A 224 -15.01 3.03 -4.28
CA LYS A 224 -13.89 2.21 -3.79
C LYS A 224 -12.58 2.58 -4.49
N GLY A 225 -12.65 2.96 -5.77
CA GLY A 225 -11.53 3.46 -6.56
C GLY A 225 -10.94 4.75 -5.99
N LEU A 226 -11.77 5.73 -5.66
CA LEU A 226 -11.34 6.95 -4.97
C LEU A 226 -10.70 6.63 -3.62
N MET A 227 -11.30 5.71 -2.85
CA MET A 227 -10.76 5.30 -1.57
C MET A 227 -9.36 4.66 -1.71
N HIS A 228 -9.14 3.89 -2.78
CA HIS A 228 -7.82 3.34 -3.13
C HIS A 228 -6.81 4.44 -3.46
N LEU A 229 -7.17 5.40 -4.32
CA LEU A 229 -6.29 6.51 -4.70
C LEU A 229 -5.96 7.41 -3.51
N ARG A 230 -6.95 7.76 -2.69
CA ARG A 230 -6.75 8.51 -1.44
C ARG A 230 -5.73 7.83 -0.53
N GLN A 231 -5.89 6.53 -0.28
CA GLN A 231 -4.96 5.78 0.57
C GLN A 231 -3.57 5.68 -0.03
N LEU A 232 -3.46 5.57 -1.36
CA LEU A 232 -2.18 5.57 -2.06
C LEU A 232 -1.46 6.91 -1.92
N TYR A 233 -2.16 8.03 -2.08
CA TYR A 233 -1.58 9.37 -1.94
C TYR A 233 -1.20 9.68 -0.49
N LEU A 234 -2.00 9.24 0.49
CA LEU A 234 -1.61 9.28 1.90
C LEU A 234 -0.35 8.45 2.15
N TYR A 235 -0.27 7.22 1.60
CA TYR A 235 0.93 6.39 1.73
C TYR A 235 2.16 7.10 1.15
N ILE A 236 2.04 7.75 -0.01
CA ILE A 236 3.14 8.50 -0.62
C ILE A 236 3.61 9.62 0.29
N ASN A 237 2.68 10.38 0.87
CA ASN A 237 3.02 11.43 1.83
C ASN A 237 3.79 10.86 3.04
N TYR A 238 3.30 9.78 3.65
CA TYR A 238 4.02 9.12 4.75
C TYR A 238 5.39 8.59 4.33
N LEU A 239 5.50 8.00 3.13
CA LEU A 239 6.76 7.48 2.60
C LEU A 239 7.79 8.60 2.42
N SER A 240 7.36 9.75 1.91
CA SER A 240 8.23 10.92 1.72
C SER A 240 8.81 11.48 3.01
N LYS A 241 8.12 11.29 4.14
CA LYS A 241 8.50 11.77 5.48
C LYS A 241 9.06 10.68 6.39
N PHE A 242 9.17 9.45 5.90
CA PHE A 242 9.54 8.29 6.72
C PHE A 242 10.96 8.49 7.29
N LYS A 243 11.09 8.41 8.61
CA LYS A 243 12.32 8.85 9.31
C LYS A 243 13.46 7.84 9.20
N LYS A 244 13.10 6.57 9.06
CA LYS A 244 14.02 5.42 9.05
C LYS A 244 14.37 5.03 7.61
N ASN A 245 15.17 3.98 7.44
CA ASN A 245 15.50 3.52 6.10
C ASN A 245 14.31 2.85 5.44
N PHE A 246 13.95 3.32 4.26
CA PHE A 246 13.04 2.63 3.35
C PHE A 246 13.81 2.31 2.06
N LEU A 247 13.96 1.02 1.77
CA LEU A 247 14.65 0.52 0.59
C LEU A 247 13.66 -0.19 -0.34
N CYS A 248 13.61 0.25 -1.59
CA CYS A 248 12.87 -0.42 -2.64
C CYS A 248 13.83 -1.16 -3.58
N ILE A 249 13.59 -2.44 -3.81
CA ILE A 249 14.30 -3.25 -4.81
C ILE A 249 13.44 -3.31 -6.07
N TRP A 250 13.84 -2.58 -7.10
CA TRP A 250 13.16 -2.53 -8.39
C TRP A 250 13.67 -3.60 -9.33
N ASN A 251 12.76 -4.32 -9.96
CA ASN A 251 13.06 -5.32 -10.98
C ASN A 251 11.95 -5.34 -12.03
N GLY A 252 12.27 -5.60 -13.30
CA GLY A 252 11.24 -5.64 -14.34
C GLY A 252 10.39 -4.36 -14.41
N TYR A 253 9.09 -4.50 -14.64
CA TYR A 253 8.18 -3.35 -14.69
C TYR A 253 8.00 -2.64 -13.34
N VAL A 254 8.21 -1.32 -13.33
CA VAL A 254 7.92 -0.40 -12.24
C VAL A 254 7.10 0.76 -12.82
N MET A 255 5.77 0.68 -12.74
CA MET A 255 4.88 1.61 -13.46
C MET A 255 3.77 2.18 -12.58
N GLY A 256 3.33 3.39 -12.88
CA GLY A 256 2.16 4.04 -12.27
C GLY A 256 2.14 3.96 -10.74
N GLY A 257 1.07 3.42 -10.17
CA GLY A 257 0.98 3.18 -8.71
C GLY A 257 2.14 2.40 -8.09
N GLY A 258 2.86 1.56 -8.85
CA GLY A 258 4.08 0.89 -8.42
C GLY A 258 5.23 1.88 -8.16
N LEU A 259 5.33 2.93 -8.97
CA LEU A 259 6.18 4.08 -8.69
C LEU A 259 5.64 4.87 -7.50
N GLY A 260 4.32 5.04 -7.37
CA GLY A 260 3.72 5.65 -6.18
C GLY A 260 4.20 5.00 -4.89
N ILE A 261 4.20 3.66 -4.79
CA ILE A 261 4.61 3.00 -3.54
C ILE A 261 6.12 2.97 -3.27
N SER A 262 6.96 3.44 -4.20
CA SER A 262 8.41 3.21 -4.14
C SER A 262 9.31 4.39 -4.52
N MET A 263 8.86 5.34 -5.34
CA MET A 263 9.66 6.44 -5.86
C MET A 263 10.21 7.36 -4.75
N TYR A 264 9.42 7.53 -3.69
CA TYR A 264 9.73 8.43 -2.57
C TYR A 264 10.55 7.77 -1.47
N SER A 265 10.95 6.51 -1.63
CA SER A 265 11.84 5.85 -0.67
C SER A 265 13.21 6.51 -0.65
N LYS A 266 13.88 6.49 0.51
CA LYS A 266 15.23 7.05 0.65
C LYS A 266 16.24 6.31 -0.23
N HIS A 267 16.08 4.99 -0.36
CA HIS A 267 16.95 4.14 -1.16
C HIS A 267 16.14 3.38 -2.23
N ARG A 268 16.65 3.40 -3.46
CA ARG A 268 16.11 2.66 -4.61
C ARG A 268 17.26 1.92 -5.27
N VAL A 269 17.23 0.60 -5.22
CA VAL A 269 18.22 -0.28 -5.85
C VAL A 269 17.59 -0.98 -7.05
N ILE A 270 18.37 -1.18 -8.10
CA ILE A 270 17.95 -1.87 -9.33
C ILE A 270 18.42 -3.31 -9.29
N HIS A 271 17.54 -4.23 -9.71
CA HIS A 271 17.85 -5.61 -10.02
C HIS A 271 17.29 -5.94 -11.40
N LYS A 272 18.16 -6.01 -12.41
CA LYS A 272 17.96 -6.53 -13.78
C LYS A 272 16.68 -6.07 -14.53
N ASN A 273 16.85 -5.57 -15.74
CA ASN A 273 15.76 -5.36 -16.71
C ASN A 273 14.66 -4.42 -16.17
N VAL A 274 15.04 -3.34 -15.47
CA VAL A 274 14.05 -2.42 -14.90
C VAL A 274 13.47 -1.56 -16.00
N ILE A 275 12.14 -1.50 -16.05
CA ILE A 275 11.39 -0.70 -17.01
C ILE A 275 10.49 0.26 -16.23
N PHE A 276 10.87 1.53 -16.25
CA PHE A 276 10.18 2.63 -15.59
C PHE A 276 9.27 3.36 -16.59
N ALA A 277 8.00 3.56 -16.24
CA ALA A 277 7.09 4.37 -17.07
C ALA A 277 5.84 4.85 -16.32
N MET A 278 5.23 5.92 -16.82
CA MET A 278 3.89 6.41 -16.46
C MET A 278 2.94 6.24 -17.67
N PRO A 279 2.27 5.08 -17.82
CA PRO A 279 1.42 4.74 -18.97
C PRO A 279 -0.02 5.28 -18.89
N GLU A 280 -0.34 6.15 -17.94
CA GLU A 280 -1.69 6.61 -17.62
C GLU A 280 -2.39 7.31 -18.80
N ASN A 281 -1.66 8.08 -19.60
CA ASN A 281 -2.19 8.74 -20.79
C ASN A 281 -2.68 7.74 -21.86
N LYS A 282 -2.13 6.51 -21.90
CA LYS A 282 -2.58 5.46 -22.82
C LYS A 282 -3.95 4.93 -22.48
N ILE A 283 -4.33 4.98 -21.20
CA ILE A 283 -5.62 4.49 -20.70
C ILE A 283 -6.60 5.63 -20.40
N GLY A 284 -6.35 6.84 -20.91
CA GLY A 284 -7.26 7.97 -20.74
C GLY A 284 -7.24 8.59 -19.34
N PHE A 285 -6.19 8.36 -18.56
CA PHE A 285 -5.93 9.01 -17.27
C PHE A 285 -4.76 9.99 -17.40
N PHE A 286 -4.18 10.46 -16.30
CA PHE A 286 -3.01 11.34 -16.30
C PHE A 286 -1.93 10.78 -15.36
N PRO A 287 -0.64 11.09 -15.55
CA PRO A 287 0.40 10.72 -14.60
C PRO A 287 0.15 11.34 -13.22
N ASP A 288 -0.32 10.53 -12.28
CA ASP A 288 -0.67 10.90 -10.91
C ASP A 288 0.49 10.60 -9.93
N ILE A 289 0.18 10.25 -8.69
CA ILE A 289 1.12 9.81 -7.64
C ILE A 289 2.31 10.76 -7.39
N GLY A 290 2.08 12.05 -7.58
CA GLY A 290 3.08 13.11 -7.41
C GLY A 290 4.11 13.17 -8.55
N SER A 291 3.78 12.65 -9.74
CA SER A 291 4.68 12.59 -10.88
C SER A 291 5.29 13.93 -11.28
N CYS A 292 4.54 15.03 -11.19
CA CYS A 292 5.04 16.38 -11.41
C CYS A 292 6.29 16.68 -10.54
N TYR A 293 6.24 16.27 -9.26
CA TYR A 293 7.31 16.50 -8.29
C TYR A 293 8.58 15.73 -8.67
N PHE A 294 8.49 14.42 -8.89
CA PHE A 294 9.70 13.64 -9.16
C PHE A 294 10.19 13.81 -10.60
N PHE A 295 9.31 14.06 -11.58
CA PHE A 295 9.76 14.37 -12.93
C PHE A 295 10.56 15.66 -12.97
N LYS A 296 10.10 16.72 -12.27
CA LYS A 296 10.91 17.92 -12.08
C LYS A 296 12.25 17.60 -11.43
N LYS A 297 12.23 16.86 -10.32
CA LYS A 297 13.44 16.56 -9.52
C LYS A 297 14.52 15.84 -10.31
N TYR A 298 14.15 14.84 -11.11
CA TYR A 298 15.12 13.96 -11.78
C TYR A 298 15.36 14.32 -13.23
N PHE A 299 14.33 14.76 -13.97
CA PHE A 299 14.40 14.92 -15.42
C PHE A 299 14.19 16.37 -15.88
N GLY A 300 13.73 17.26 -15.01
CA GLY A 300 13.42 18.65 -15.34
C GLY A 300 12.16 18.79 -16.21
N ARG A 301 11.88 20.04 -16.63
CA ARG A 301 10.63 20.40 -17.31
C ARG A 301 10.35 19.61 -18.58
N ASN A 302 11.29 19.65 -19.54
CA ASN A 302 11.00 19.20 -20.89
C ASN A 302 10.94 17.68 -20.99
N ILE A 303 11.88 16.99 -20.35
CA ILE A 303 11.87 15.53 -20.28
C ILE A 303 10.66 15.08 -19.46
N GLY A 304 10.35 15.72 -18.33
CA GLY A 304 9.16 15.41 -17.54
C GLY A 304 7.85 15.51 -18.35
N LEU A 305 7.67 16.60 -19.09
CA LEU A 305 6.55 16.75 -20.03
C LEU A 305 6.52 15.62 -21.06
N HIS A 306 7.66 15.33 -21.69
CA HIS A 306 7.79 14.29 -22.70
C HIS A 306 7.45 12.89 -22.16
N LEU A 307 7.96 12.52 -20.98
CA LEU A 307 7.72 11.22 -20.34
C LEU A 307 6.25 11.00 -20.06
N GLY A 308 5.57 11.99 -19.45
CA GLY A 308 4.14 11.87 -19.21
C GLY A 308 3.34 11.85 -20.52
N LEU A 309 3.68 12.69 -21.50
CA LEU A 309 2.95 12.80 -22.77
C LEU A 309 2.99 11.51 -23.60
N THR A 310 4.16 10.87 -23.70
CA THR A 310 4.40 9.72 -24.58
C THR A 310 4.29 8.37 -23.86
N SER A 311 4.36 8.38 -22.53
CA SER A 311 4.56 7.17 -21.72
C SER A 311 5.80 6.38 -22.16
N LEU A 312 6.89 7.11 -22.46
CA LEU A 312 8.19 6.54 -22.80
C LEU A 312 8.66 5.62 -21.67
N LYS A 313 9.15 4.43 -22.05
CA LYS A 313 9.70 3.44 -21.13
C LYS A 313 11.19 3.70 -20.99
N LEU A 314 11.62 4.03 -19.78
CA LEU A 314 13.02 4.19 -19.43
C LEU A 314 13.59 2.88 -18.93
N ASN A 315 14.85 2.59 -19.28
CA ASN A 315 15.54 1.40 -18.82
C ASN A 315 16.45 1.68 -17.62
N GLU A 316 17.10 0.65 -17.10
CA GLU A 316 18.04 0.80 -15.98
C GLU A 316 19.15 1.82 -16.24
N ALA A 317 19.68 1.92 -17.47
CA ALA A 317 20.75 2.86 -17.80
C ALA A 317 20.26 4.32 -17.68
N ASP A 318 19.05 4.62 -18.13
CA ASP A 318 18.43 5.94 -17.92
C ASP A 318 18.28 6.25 -16.44
N LEU A 319 17.78 5.30 -15.65
CA LEU A 319 17.57 5.50 -14.21
C LEU A 319 18.87 5.75 -13.44
N MET A 320 19.97 5.14 -13.88
CA MET A 320 21.30 5.39 -13.34
C MET A 320 21.83 6.76 -13.75
N ASN A 321 21.73 7.10 -15.04
CA ASN A 321 22.22 8.37 -15.59
C ASN A 321 21.54 9.58 -14.95
N PHE A 322 20.22 9.51 -14.74
CA PHE A 322 19.44 10.55 -14.09
C PHE A 322 19.43 10.44 -12.55
N LYS A 323 20.25 9.55 -11.97
CA LYS A 323 20.38 9.33 -10.51
C LYS A 323 19.06 9.06 -9.82
N VAL A 324 18.12 8.43 -10.52
CA VAL A 324 16.85 7.95 -9.95
C VAL A 324 17.16 6.81 -8.98
N CYS A 325 18.07 5.92 -9.33
CA CYS A 325 18.54 4.83 -8.48
C CYS A 325 20.01 5.02 -8.12
N THR A 326 20.42 4.48 -6.97
CA THR A 326 21.78 4.70 -6.45
C THR A 326 22.67 3.48 -6.52
N ASN A 327 22.11 2.28 -6.69
CA ASN A 327 22.83 1.02 -6.55
C ASN A 327 22.24 -0.05 -7.48
N TYR A 328 23.08 -1.01 -7.87
CA TYR A 328 22.68 -2.17 -8.68
C TYR A 328 23.01 -3.46 -7.94
N ILE A 329 22.05 -4.39 -7.88
CA ILE A 329 22.16 -5.64 -7.13
C ILE A 329 21.94 -6.82 -8.08
N GLU A 330 22.98 -7.61 -8.30
CA GLU A 330 22.93 -8.77 -9.18
C GLU A 330 22.32 -10.00 -8.48
N ASN A 331 22.65 -10.21 -7.21
CA ASN A 331 22.13 -11.29 -6.37
C ASN A 331 21.33 -10.72 -5.19
N ILE A 332 20.00 -10.71 -5.31
CA ILE A 332 19.10 -10.20 -4.27
C ILE A 332 19.25 -11.02 -2.98
N ASP A 333 19.35 -12.35 -3.06
CA ASP A 333 19.39 -13.21 -1.87
C ASP A 333 20.66 -12.99 -1.05
N LEU A 334 21.81 -12.87 -1.71
CA LEU A 334 23.08 -12.51 -1.06
C LEU A 334 22.95 -11.17 -0.32
N PHE A 335 22.45 -10.15 -1.01
CA PHE A 335 22.27 -8.82 -0.44
C PHE A 335 21.30 -8.83 0.75
N LEU A 336 20.14 -9.49 0.63
CA LEU A 336 19.17 -9.63 1.71
C LEU A 336 19.75 -10.39 2.91
N ASN A 337 20.58 -11.41 2.67
CA ASN A 337 21.26 -12.14 3.73
C ASN A 337 22.28 -11.26 4.46
N GLU A 338 23.08 -10.46 3.73
CA GLU A 338 23.99 -9.48 4.35
C GLU A 338 23.22 -8.46 5.20
N LEU A 339 22.12 -7.91 4.69
CA LEU A 339 21.26 -7.00 5.43
C LEU A 339 20.70 -7.65 6.70
N LYS A 340 20.14 -8.85 6.58
CA LYS A 340 19.55 -9.60 7.71
C LYS A 340 20.60 -10.03 8.74
N ASN A 341 21.89 -9.94 8.44
CA ASN A 341 22.98 -10.26 9.38
C ASN A 341 23.46 -9.05 10.18
N ILE A 342 22.92 -7.85 9.96
CA ILE A 342 23.23 -6.66 10.77
C ILE A 342 22.67 -6.86 12.19
N LYS A 343 23.54 -7.15 13.17
CA LYS A 343 23.16 -7.30 14.59
C LYS A 343 23.45 -6.01 15.38
N LYS A 344 22.79 -4.91 15.01
CA LYS A 344 22.98 -3.58 15.64
C LYS A 344 21.66 -3.04 16.20
N ASN A 345 21.60 -2.90 17.53
CA ASN A 345 20.42 -2.44 18.26
C ASN A 345 20.23 -0.91 18.21
N ASN A 346 21.29 -0.16 17.91
CA ASN A 346 21.23 1.29 17.75
C ASN A 346 21.06 1.65 16.27
N LEU A 347 20.16 2.60 15.97
CA LEU A 347 19.87 3.03 14.60
C LEU A 347 21.09 3.63 13.88
N ASN A 348 21.95 4.39 14.55
CA ASN A 348 23.14 4.98 13.93
C ASN A 348 24.15 3.90 13.55
N ASP A 349 24.41 2.94 14.43
CA ASP A 349 25.29 1.81 14.13
C ASP A 349 24.72 0.92 13.02
N PHE A 350 23.40 0.71 13.04
CA PHE A 350 22.69 0.01 11.96
C PHE A 350 22.88 0.74 10.64
N ASN A 351 22.70 2.06 10.60
CA ASN A 351 22.89 2.88 9.40
C ASN A 351 24.32 2.79 8.86
N ASN A 352 25.32 2.84 9.75
CA ASN A 352 26.73 2.72 9.36
C ASN A 352 27.02 1.38 8.68
N GLU A 353 26.56 0.26 9.27
CA GLU A 353 26.73 -1.07 8.66
C GLU A 353 25.91 -1.22 7.37
N TYR A 354 24.68 -0.71 7.34
CA TYR A 354 23.85 -0.68 6.14
C TYR A 354 24.56 0.05 4.98
N HIS A 355 25.15 1.22 5.24
CA HIS A 355 25.91 1.97 4.24
C HIS A 355 27.17 1.23 3.78
N LYS A 356 27.88 0.52 4.67
CA LYS A 356 29.01 -0.34 4.30
C LYS A 356 28.60 -1.52 3.42
N ILE A 357 27.41 -2.09 3.63
CA ILE A 357 26.89 -3.14 2.75
C ILE A 357 26.53 -2.54 1.40
N LEU A 358 25.79 -1.42 1.39
CA LEU A 358 25.35 -0.78 0.16
C LEU A 358 26.52 -0.33 -0.73
N SER A 359 27.65 0.08 -0.15
CA SER A 359 28.86 0.47 -0.90
C SER A 359 29.52 -0.70 -1.65
N LYS A 360 29.25 -1.96 -1.26
CA LYS A 360 29.69 -3.16 -2.03
C LYS A 360 28.92 -3.34 -3.34
N TYR A 361 27.78 -2.66 -3.49
CA TYR A 361 26.88 -2.78 -4.64
C TYR A 361 26.77 -1.42 -5.36
N PRO A 362 27.88 -0.87 -5.90
CA PRO A 362 27.83 0.38 -6.65
C PRO A 362 26.96 0.23 -7.90
N LEU A 363 26.69 1.34 -8.57
CA LEU A 363 26.15 1.28 -9.93
C LEU A 363 27.10 0.46 -10.81
N LYS A 364 26.50 -0.39 -11.64
CA LYS A 364 27.20 -1.21 -12.63
C LYS A 364 26.93 -0.60 -13.99
N ASP A 365 27.95 -0.47 -14.83
CA ASP A 365 27.74 -0.18 -16.23
C ASP A 365 26.86 -1.29 -16.81
N CYS A 366 25.62 -0.92 -17.11
CA CYS A 366 24.69 -1.80 -17.75
C CYS A 366 25.08 -1.86 -19.23
N ASN A 367 25.23 -3.05 -19.81
CA ASN A 367 25.42 -3.25 -21.25
C ASN A 367 24.13 -2.93 -22.05
N VAL A 368 23.38 -1.94 -21.61
CA VAL A 368 22.08 -1.52 -22.13
C VAL A 368 22.21 -0.07 -22.55
N THR A 369 21.90 0.23 -23.81
CA THR A 369 21.90 1.59 -24.33
C THR A 369 20.77 2.40 -23.69
N PRO A 370 21.02 3.62 -23.15
CA PRO A 370 19.97 4.49 -22.61
C PRO A 370 18.90 4.80 -23.67
N VAL A 371 17.63 4.88 -23.25
CA VAL A 371 16.54 5.31 -24.13
C VAL A 371 16.61 6.82 -24.36
N LEU A 372 16.97 7.59 -23.34
CA LEU A 372 17.20 9.03 -23.41
C LEU A 372 18.62 9.30 -23.93
N THR A 373 18.82 9.06 -25.22
CA THR A 373 20.06 9.43 -25.91
C THR A 373 20.26 10.95 -25.93
N GLU A 374 21.51 11.40 -26.09
CA GLU A 374 21.82 12.83 -26.20
C GLU A 374 21.03 13.50 -27.34
N GLU A 375 20.88 12.81 -28.47
CA GLU A 375 20.07 13.28 -29.59
C GLU A 375 18.59 13.44 -29.21
N LEU A 376 18.01 12.45 -28.53
CA LEU A 376 16.61 12.52 -28.09
C LEU A 376 16.41 13.67 -27.10
N VAL A 377 17.31 13.84 -26.12
CA VAL A 377 17.25 14.92 -25.14
C VAL A 377 17.41 16.29 -25.82
N SER A 378 18.32 16.43 -26.78
CA SER A 378 18.51 17.66 -27.56
C SER A 378 17.24 18.04 -28.32
N ASN A 379 16.62 17.07 -29.00
CA ASN A 379 15.35 17.28 -29.70
C ASN A 379 14.21 17.64 -28.73
N ILE A 380 14.08 16.95 -27.61
CA ILE A 380 13.11 17.30 -26.55
C ILE A 380 13.31 18.76 -26.13
N ASN A 381 14.54 19.17 -25.81
CA ASN A 381 14.79 20.54 -25.39
C ASN A 381 14.49 21.56 -26.49
N LYS A 382 14.85 21.29 -27.75
CA LYS A 382 14.59 22.16 -28.89
C LYS A 382 13.09 22.51 -29.02
N TYR A 383 12.21 21.51 -28.98
CA TYR A 383 10.78 21.73 -29.23
C TYR A 383 9.98 22.14 -27.99
N TYR A 384 10.34 21.64 -26.80
CA TYR A 384 9.59 21.89 -25.57
C TYR A 384 9.96 23.22 -24.88
N ASN A 385 11.19 23.73 -25.04
CA ASN A 385 11.64 24.96 -24.36
C ASN A 385 10.74 26.17 -24.63
N SER A 386 10.22 26.27 -25.86
CA SER A 386 9.45 27.43 -26.30
C SER A 386 7.93 27.20 -26.27
N ALA A 387 7.45 26.01 -25.91
CA ALA A 387 6.04 25.65 -25.95
C ALA A 387 5.38 25.81 -24.58
N ASN A 388 4.27 26.55 -24.53
CA ASN A 388 3.50 26.82 -23.30
C ASN A 388 2.28 25.92 -23.14
N ASN A 389 1.84 25.27 -24.21
CA ASN A 389 0.73 24.32 -24.23
C ASN A 389 0.97 23.24 -25.30
N LEU A 390 0.12 22.21 -25.32
CA LEU A 390 0.24 21.10 -26.25
C LEU A 390 0.01 21.54 -27.70
N GLU A 391 -0.94 22.46 -27.94
CA GLU A 391 -1.28 22.97 -29.27
C GLU A 391 -0.09 23.68 -29.93
N GLU A 392 0.62 24.53 -29.18
CA GLU A 392 1.86 25.18 -29.61
C GLU A 392 2.96 24.17 -29.93
N LEU A 393 3.12 23.14 -29.09
CA LEU A 393 4.08 22.06 -29.34
C LEU A 393 3.74 21.36 -30.67
N ILE A 394 2.48 20.93 -30.85
CA ILE A 394 2.03 20.25 -32.08
C ILE A 394 2.23 21.15 -33.30
N SER A 395 1.91 22.44 -33.21
CA SER A 395 2.12 23.41 -34.29
C SER A 395 3.59 23.48 -34.72
N LYS A 396 4.53 23.47 -33.77
CA LYS A 396 5.97 23.44 -34.06
C LYS A 396 6.43 22.13 -34.66
N LEU A 397 5.98 21.00 -34.10
CA LEU A 397 6.32 19.68 -34.62
C LEU A 397 5.86 19.50 -36.07
N LYS A 398 4.70 20.06 -36.45
CA LYS A 398 4.19 20.03 -37.82
C LYS A 398 5.01 20.84 -38.83
N LYS A 399 5.82 21.80 -38.38
CA LYS A 399 6.68 22.62 -39.27
C LYS A 399 7.94 21.88 -39.69
N ASP A 400 8.41 20.92 -38.90
CA ASP A 400 9.66 20.19 -39.14
C ASP A 400 9.37 18.72 -39.49
N ASN A 401 9.90 18.23 -40.61
CA ASN A 401 9.63 16.88 -41.10
C ASN A 401 10.64 15.80 -40.64
N ASN A 402 11.31 16.00 -39.51
CA ASN A 402 12.30 15.04 -38.99
C ASN A 402 11.63 13.86 -38.26
N ASP A 403 12.41 12.80 -38.03
CA ASP A 403 11.91 11.54 -37.47
C ASP A 403 11.43 11.68 -36.02
N PHE A 404 12.07 12.54 -35.22
CA PHE A 404 11.60 12.87 -33.87
C PHE A 404 10.19 13.49 -33.91
N CYS A 405 9.96 14.49 -34.76
CA CYS A 405 8.67 15.16 -34.89
C CYS A 405 7.58 14.19 -35.35
N LYS A 406 7.85 13.38 -36.37
CA LYS A 406 6.90 12.36 -36.87
C LYS A 406 6.54 11.35 -35.78
N LYS A 407 7.55 10.85 -35.05
CA LYS A 407 7.36 9.89 -33.97
C LYS A 407 6.54 10.50 -32.83
N LEU A 408 6.89 11.70 -32.37
CA LEU A 408 6.19 12.37 -31.29
C LEU A 408 4.72 12.68 -31.65
N LEU A 409 4.46 13.16 -32.87
CA LEU A 409 3.09 13.35 -33.36
C LEU A 409 2.32 12.03 -33.42
N SER A 410 2.97 10.94 -33.85
CA SER A 410 2.37 9.61 -33.84
C SER A 410 2.05 9.15 -32.41
N ASP A 411 2.96 9.33 -31.46
CA ASP A 411 2.75 8.95 -30.06
C ASP A 411 1.59 9.72 -29.43
N ILE A 412 1.50 11.04 -29.68
CA ILE A 412 0.38 11.87 -29.22
C ILE A 412 -0.94 11.39 -29.83
N ASN A 413 -0.98 11.09 -31.13
CA ASN A 413 -2.18 10.62 -31.82
C ASN A 413 -2.62 9.21 -31.38
N ASN A 414 -1.68 8.37 -30.96
CA ASN A 414 -1.94 7.02 -30.47
C ASN A 414 -2.38 6.99 -28.99
N ASN A 415 -2.16 8.08 -28.24
CA ASN A 415 -2.58 8.24 -26.86
C ASN A 415 -3.91 9.01 -26.76
N CYS A 416 -4.49 9.09 -25.57
CA CYS A 416 -5.68 9.91 -25.34
C CYS A 416 -5.32 11.41 -25.45
N TYR A 417 -5.80 12.09 -26.50
CA TYR A 417 -5.49 13.50 -26.75
C TYR A 417 -5.88 14.40 -25.56
N PHE A 418 -7.05 14.18 -24.96
CA PHE A 418 -7.50 14.92 -23.78
C PHE A 418 -6.52 14.76 -22.62
N SER A 419 -6.10 13.53 -22.31
CA SER A 419 -5.10 13.24 -21.28
C SER A 419 -3.75 13.88 -21.57
N CYS A 420 -3.30 13.84 -22.82
CA CYS A 420 -2.07 14.48 -23.27
C CYS A 420 -2.11 16.00 -23.07
N ARG A 421 -3.21 16.65 -23.47
CA ARG A 421 -3.43 18.09 -23.31
C ARG A 421 -3.48 18.46 -21.82
N PHE A 422 -4.26 17.69 -21.05
CA PHE A 422 -4.39 17.84 -19.62
C PHE A 422 -3.03 17.74 -18.91
N TRP A 423 -2.25 16.71 -19.20
CA TRP A 423 -0.92 16.51 -18.62
C TRP A 423 -0.01 17.72 -18.85
N PHE A 424 -0.01 18.30 -20.05
CA PHE A 424 0.85 19.44 -20.37
C PHE A 424 0.52 20.64 -19.46
N SER A 425 -0.76 21.00 -19.37
CA SER A 425 -1.22 22.11 -18.51
C SER A 425 -1.02 21.80 -17.02
N TYR A 426 -1.35 20.58 -16.60
CA TYR A 426 -1.27 20.14 -15.21
C TYR A 426 0.17 20.12 -14.67
N PHE A 427 1.12 19.64 -15.49
CA PHE A 427 2.53 19.61 -15.14
C PHE A 427 3.11 21.01 -14.98
N LEU A 428 2.75 21.95 -15.86
CA LEU A 428 3.19 23.34 -15.75
C LEU A 428 2.59 24.02 -14.52
N TYR A 429 1.29 23.82 -14.27
CA TYR A 429 0.62 24.37 -13.09
C TYR A 429 1.26 23.92 -11.76
N ASN A 430 1.69 22.66 -11.70
CA ASN A 430 2.27 22.06 -10.50
C ASN A 430 3.80 22.17 -10.42
N TYR A 431 4.47 22.75 -11.41
CA TYR A 431 5.93 22.67 -11.53
C TYR A 431 6.66 23.15 -10.28
N ASP A 432 6.20 24.22 -9.64
CA ASP A 432 6.84 24.81 -8.46
C ASP A 432 6.11 24.52 -7.14
N LYS A 433 5.16 23.58 -7.13
CA LYS A 433 4.40 23.23 -5.93
C LYS A 433 5.11 22.18 -5.07
N THR A 434 4.73 22.12 -3.79
CA THR A 434 5.23 21.10 -2.86
C THR A 434 4.63 19.72 -3.21
N LEU A 435 5.26 18.65 -2.73
CA LEU A 435 4.72 17.30 -2.93
C LEU A 435 3.30 17.16 -2.35
N GLU A 436 3.05 17.71 -1.17
CA GLU A 436 1.74 17.67 -0.52
C GLU A 436 0.67 18.39 -1.37
N ASP A 437 0.97 19.59 -1.88
CA ASP A 437 0.05 20.29 -2.78
C ASP A 437 -0.24 19.49 -4.04
N ILE A 438 0.77 18.84 -4.62
CA ILE A 438 0.61 18.02 -5.82
C ILE A 438 -0.24 16.78 -5.53
N LEU A 439 -0.04 16.11 -4.39
CA LEU A 439 -0.84 14.94 -4.01
C LEU A 439 -2.31 15.29 -3.75
N ASP A 440 -2.58 16.45 -3.14
CA ASP A 440 -3.94 16.96 -2.98
C ASP A 440 -4.58 17.27 -4.35
N ASN A 441 -3.81 17.92 -5.24
CA ASN A 441 -4.26 18.20 -6.60
C ASN A 441 -4.52 16.89 -7.38
N ASP A 442 -3.64 15.90 -7.28
CA ASP A 442 -3.81 14.59 -7.91
C ASP A 442 -5.12 13.94 -7.46
N TYR A 443 -5.50 14.10 -6.18
CA TYR A 443 -6.77 13.58 -5.66
C TYR A 443 -7.99 14.30 -6.22
N LYS A 444 -7.96 15.63 -6.32
CA LYS A 444 -9.04 16.42 -6.94
C LYS A 444 -9.19 16.09 -8.41
N ILE A 445 -8.09 16.03 -9.15
CA ILE A 445 -8.10 15.67 -10.56
C ILE A 445 -8.53 14.21 -10.77
N SER A 446 -8.17 13.29 -9.87
CA SER A 446 -8.67 11.91 -9.94
C SER A 446 -10.19 11.85 -9.84
N GLN A 447 -10.81 12.67 -9.00
CA GLN A 447 -12.27 12.82 -8.92
C GLN A 447 -12.83 13.38 -10.24
N TYR A 448 -12.19 14.40 -10.80
CA TYR A 448 -12.56 14.95 -12.10
C TYR A 448 -12.57 13.89 -13.21
N PHE A 449 -11.48 13.13 -13.37
CA PHE A 449 -11.39 12.07 -14.39
C PHE A 449 -12.37 10.90 -14.18
N LEU A 450 -12.75 10.62 -12.93
CA LEU A 450 -13.69 9.52 -12.63
C LEU A 450 -15.15 9.91 -12.86
N TYR A 451 -15.52 11.16 -12.55
CA TYR A 451 -16.92 11.60 -12.51
C TYR A 451 -17.32 12.60 -13.59
N HIS A 452 -16.36 13.35 -14.15
CA HIS A 452 -16.61 14.41 -15.13
C HIS A 452 -16.04 14.11 -16.52
N THR A 453 -15.23 13.06 -16.67
CA THR A 453 -14.76 12.59 -17.98
C THR A 453 -15.16 11.13 -18.23
N LYS A 454 -15.22 10.75 -19.51
CA LYS A 454 -15.38 9.36 -19.95
C LYS A 454 -14.06 8.73 -20.41
N THR A 455 -12.97 9.48 -20.40
CA THR A 455 -11.68 9.07 -20.98
C THR A 455 -11.12 7.85 -20.26
N PHE A 456 -11.04 7.90 -18.93
CA PHE A 456 -10.43 6.84 -18.15
C PHE A 456 -11.24 5.53 -18.22
N GLU A 457 -12.57 5.63 -18.09
CA GLU A 457 -13.47 4.49 -18.18
C GLU A 457 -13.40 3.82 -19.57
N THR A 458 -13.39 4.62 -20.64
CA THR A 458 -13.25 4.12 -22.02
C THR A 458 -11.91 3.42 -22.22
N GLY A 459 -10.81 4.07 -21.82
CA GLY A 459 -9.47 3.54 -22.01
C GLY A 459 -9.23 2.23 -21.26
N VAL A 460 -9.62 2.17 -19.99
CA VAL A 460 -9.51 0.93 -19.20
C VAL A 460 -10.39 -0.18 -19.77
N THR A 461 -11.62 0.14 -20.21
CA THR A 461 -12.55 -0.84 -20.78
C THR A 461 -12.03 -1.41 -22.10
N GLU A 462 -11.67 -0.57 -23.06
CA GLU A 462 -11.27 -1.02 -24.40
C GLU A 462 -9.89 -1.66 -24.39
N ILE A 463 -8.90 -1.04 -23.73
CA ILE A 463 -7.49 -1.48 -23.81
C ILE A 463 -7.21 -2.62 -22.83
N LEU A 464 -7.72 -2.56 -21.60
CA LEU A 464 -7.35 -3.52 -20.55
C LEU A 464 -8.40 -4.61 -20.34
N ALA A 465 -9.70 -4.25 -20.31
CA ALA A 465 -10.76 -5.22 -20.05
C ALA A 465 -11.07 -6.06 -21.30
N LYS A 466 -11.42 -5.42 -22.42
CA LYS A 466 -11.72 -6.07 -23.70
C LYS A 466 -10.46 -6.48 -24.48
N LYS A 467 -9.31 -5.82 -24.22
CA LYS A 467 -8.07 -5.99 -25.00
C LYS A 467 -8.32 -5.79 -26.50
N ASN A 468 -9.12 -4.77 -26.83
CA ASN A 468 -9.54 -4.49 -28.18
C ASN A 468 -8.36 -3.99 -29.02
N LYS A 469 -7.82 -4.86 -29.88
CA LYS A 469 -6.70 -4.53 -30.76
C LYS A 469 -7.03 -3.50 -31.85
N SER A 470 -8.33 -3.26 -32.11
CA SER A 470 -8.79 -2.32 -33.13
C SER A 470 -9.07 -0.91 -32.58
N PHE A 471 -9.06 -0.76 -31.25
CA PHE A 471 -9.32 0.53 -30.59
C PHE A 471 -8.21 1.54 -30.90
N GLN A 472 -8.63 2.75 -31.27
CA GLN A 472 -7.73 3.86 -31.55
C GLN A 472 -8.35 5.15 -31.00
N TRP A 473 -7.60 5.87 -30.15
CA TRP A 473 -8.07 7.11 -29.51
C TRP A 473 -8.50 8.17 -30.52
N ASN A 474 -7.78 8.30 -31.64
CA ASN A 474 -8.05 9.28 -32.68
C ASN A 474 -9.40 9.11 -33.40
N LYS A 475 -10.06 7.94 -33.26
CA LYS A 475 -11.39 7.65 -33.82
C LYS A 475 -12.54 7.94 -32.84
N VAL A 476 -12.24 8.28 -31.59
CA VAL A 476 -13.25 8.61 -30.59
C VAL A 476 -13.56 10.11 -30.64
N GLU A 477 -14.46 10.50 -31.54
CA GLU A 477 -14.76 11.92 -31.82
C GLU A 477 -15.20 12.69 -30.57
N GLU A 478 -16.05 12.09 -29.71
CA GLU A 478 -16.51 12.70 -28.46
C GLU A 478 -15.36 13.18 -27.55
N ILE A 479 -14.24 12.44 -27.53
CA ILE A 479 -13.08 12.74 -26.69
C ILE A 479 -12.12 13.70 -27.39
N LYS A 480 -12.01 13.60 -28.71
CA LYS A 480 -11.11 14.44 -29.51
C LYS A 480 -11.52 15.92 -29.46
N TYR A 481 -12.83 16.19 -29.42
CA TYR A 481 -13.38 17.55 -29.35
C TYR A 481 -13.86 17.94 -27.95
N MET A 482 -13.55 17.13 -26.93
CA MET A 482 -13.91 17.43 -25.55
C MET A 482 -13.19 18.71 -25.10
N GLU A 483 -13.96 19.72 -24.70
CA GLU A 483 -13.40 20.92 -24.09
C GLU A 483 -12.77 20.58 -22.74
N MET A 484 -11.60 21.17 -22.48
CA MET A 484 -10.87 21.01 -21.23
C MET A 484 -11.07 22.25 -20.39
N GLU A 485 -11.68 22.09 -19.21
CA GLU A 485 -11.75 23.13 -18.19
C GLU A 485 -10.34 23.55 -17.74
N ASN A 486 -10.20 24.80 -17.27
CA ASN A 486 -8.93 25.26 -16.73
C ASN A 486 -8.57 24.44 -15.47
N ILE A 487 -7.29 24.07 -15.35
CA ILE A 487 -6.78 23.34 -14.17
C ILE A 487 -7.13 24.07 -12.88
N GLU A 488 -7.02 25.39 -12.83
CA GLU A 488 -7.35 26.19 -11.66
C GLU A 488 -8.83 26.08 -11.29
N ASP A 489 -9.73 26.16 -12.27
CA ASP A 489 -11.17 26.06 -12.05
C ASP A 489 -11.56 24.68 -11.51
N ILE A 490 -10.96 23.61 -12.08
CA ILE A 490 -11.15 22.24 -11.59
C ILE A 490 -10.68 22.14 -10.13
N LEU A 491 -9.50 22.66 -9.79
CA LEU A 491 -8.91 22.55 -8.46
C LEU A 491 -9.59 23.43 -7.40
N MET A 492 -10.20 24.54 -7.82
CA MET A 492 -10.97 25.46 -6.96
C MET A 492 -12.43 25.01 -6.76
N ASN A 493 -12.87 23.98 -7.49
CA ASN A 493 -14.21 23.43 -7.36
C ASN A 493 -14.43 22.81 -5.97
N LYS A 494 -15.29 23.44 -5.17
CA LYS A 494 -15.61 23.03 -3.80
C LYS A 494 -16.29 21.66 -3.68
N ASN A 495 -16.77 21.10 -4.79
CA ASN A 495 -17.38 19.76 -4.80
C ASN A 495 -16.35 18.64 -4.76
N PHE A 496 -15.07 18.91 -5.09
CA PHE A 496 -14.02 17.91 -4.97
C PHE A 496 -13.43 17.90 -3.57
N LEU A 497 -13.31 16.70 -3.02
CA LEU A 497 -12.71 16.48 -1.71
C LEU A 497 -11.21 16.78 -1.76
N SER A 498 -10.73 17.45 -0.72
CA SER A 498 -9.30 17.64 -0.46
C SER A 498 -8.83 16.61 0.56
N ILE A 499 -7.59 16.16 0.43
CA ILE A 499 -6.90 15.29 1.40
C ILE A 499 -5.74 16.01 2.09
N LYS A 500 -5.58 17.32 1.83
CA LYS A 500 -4.49 18.12 2.38
C LYS A 500 -4.49 18.15 3.90
N ASP A 501 -5.66 18.25 4.53
CA ASP A 501 -5.81 18.26 5.99
C ASP A 501 -5.51 16.90 6.65
N GLU A 502 -5.34 15.84 5.84
CA GLU A 502 -4.96 14.51 6.31
C GLU A 502 -3.44 14.27 6.26
N PHE A 503 -2.69 15.20 5.67
CA PHE A 503 -1.23 15.17 5.70
C PHE A 503 -0.75 15.64 7.06
N VAL A 504 -0.52 14.68 7.95
CA VAL A 504 0.08 14.89 9.28
C VAL A 504 1.61 14.89 9.20
#